data_AF-A0A920LYU4-F1
#
_entry.id   AF-A0A920LYU4-F1
#
_cell.length_a   1.000
_cell.length_b   1.000
_cell.length_c   1.000
_cell.angle_alpha   90.00
_cell.angle_beta   90.00
_cell.angle_gamma   90.00
#
_symmetry.space_group_name_H-M   'P 1'
#
loop_
_entity.id
_entity.type
_entity.pdbx_description
1 polymer ?
#
loop_
_entity_poly.entity_id
_entity_poly.type
_entity_poly.pdbx_seq_one_letter_code
_entity_poly.pdbx_strand_id
1 'polypeptide(L)'
;MIAQDYEKHPGSIIKIKTDGGLVLDNPKFENKKLWLPEIFQIGLRNPQGLEYSPIDKNIYITNHGAKGGDWFGVVKKGENYGWKVLGWGGKNYIGTKIGPKWTPGYTKPIHYWVPSIGISSLIIYRGKEFKEWNGNALITSLKDQSLRRIVFENNQFIKEEIIFKDKIGRIRDIELNPINGKIFLLGEHALWKLSK
;
A
#
# COMPACT_ATOMS: atom_id res chain seq x y z
N MET A 1 15.02 -3.15 -16.37
CA MET A 1 14.74 -2.36 -15.14
C MET A 1 14.18 -3.34 -14.10
N ILE A 2 14.85 -3.53 -12.95
CA ILE A 2 14.65 -4.74 -12.12
C ILE A 2 13.22 -4.94 -11.59
N ALA A 3 12.48 -3.87 -11.27
CA ALA A 3 11.08 -3.97 -10.82
C ALA A 3 10.06 -4.34 -11.92
N GLN A 4 10.50 -4.34 -13.17
CA GLN A 4 9.72 -4.78 -14.34
C GLN A 4 10.14 -6.19 -14.80
N ASP A 5 11.19 -6.75 -14.19
CA ASP A 5 11.77 -8.03 -14.56
C ASP A 5 11.01 -9.14 -13.81
N TYR A 6 10.08 -9.80 -14.49
CA TYR A 6 9.24 -10.86 -13.92
C TYR A 6 9.99 -12.18 -13.68
N GLU A 7 11.28 -12.25 -14.05
CA GLU A 7 12.17 -13.36 -13.73
C GLU A 7 12.98 -13.09 -12.44
N LYS A 8 12.70 -11.96 -11.74
CA LYS A 8 13.38 -11.56 -10.50
C LYS A 8 12.40 -11.03 -9.46
N HIS A 9 12.74 -11.21 -8.18
CA HIS A 9 11.89 -10.79 -7.06
C HIS A 9 11.81 -9.29 -6.76
N PRO A 10 12.84 -8.44 -6.98
CA PRO A 10 12.77 -7.05 -6.53
C PRO A 10 11.60 -6.28 -7.14
N GLY A 11 10.82 -5.59 -6.30
CA GLY A 11 9.67 -4.81 -6.76
C GLY A 11 8.44 -5.65 -7.12
N SER A 12 8.29 -6.83 -6.52
CA SER A 12 7.15 -7.73 -6.71
C SER A 12 6.36 -7.97 -5.41
N ILE A 13 5.13 -8.45 -5.56
CA ILE A 13 4.38 -9.14 -4.51
C ILE A 13 4.46 -10.63 -4.76
N ILE A 14 4.74 -11.38 -3.70
CA ILE A 14 4.90 -12.82 -3.73
C ILE A 14 3.70 -13.47 -3.05
N LYS A 15 3.14 -14.51 -3.68
CA LYS A 15 2.09 -15.36 -3.12
C LYS A 15 2.59 -16.80 -3.07
N ILE A 16 2.65 -17.34 -1.86
CA ILE A 16 3.10 -18.71 -1.57
C ILE A 16 2.06 -19.42 -0.70
N LYS A 17 2.10 -20.75 -0.69
CA LYS A 17 1.44 -21.55 0.35
C LYS A 17 2.31 -21.59 1.60
N THR A 18 1.69 -21.81 2.75
CA THR A 18 2.38 -21.94 4.04
C THR A 18 3.25 -23.20 4.13
N ASP A 19 2.95 -24.22 3.33
CA ASP A 19 3.74 -25.44 3.19
C ASP A 19 4.84 -25.34 2.12
N GLY A 20 4.97 -24.18 1.45
CA GLY A 20 5.93 -23.97 0.36
C GLY A 20 5.54 -24.62 -0.98
N GLY A 21 4.39 -25.27 -1.06
CA GLY A 21 3.88 -25.88 -2.28
C GLY A 21 3.49 -24.87 -3.36
N LEU A 22 3.30 -25.36 -4.59
CA LEU A 22 2.92 -24.52 -5.71
C LEU A 22 1.52 -23.90 -5.53
N VAL A 23 1.43 -22.62 -5.84
CA VAL A 23 0.18 -21.86 -5.94
C VAL A 23 -0.26 -21.87 -7.40
N LEU A 24 -1.08 -22.85 -7.79
CA LEU A 24 -1.45 -23.09 -9.20
C LEU A 24 -2.33 -21.97 -9.80
N ASP A 25 -2.88 -21.09 -8.98
CA ASP A 25 -3.60 -19.89 -9.42
C ASP A 25 -2.72 -18.64 -9.53
N ASN A 26 -1.38 -18.79 -9.45
CA ASN A 26 -0.44 -17.70 -9.72
C ASN A 26 -0.28 -17.42 -11.23
N PRO A 27 0.12 -16.20 -11.62
CA PRO A 27 0.25 -15.77 -13.01
C PRO A 27 1.03 -16.73 -13.92
N LYS A 28 2.09 -17.36 -13.41
CA LYS A 28 2.90 -18.31 -14.17
C LYS A 28 2.09 -19.43 -14.81
N PHE A 29 1.11 -19.97 -14.09
CA PHE A 29 0.38 -21.18 -14.45
C PHE A 29 -0.89 -20.91 -15.28
N GLU A 30 -1.25 -19.65 -15.49
CA GLU A 30 -2.40 -19.27 -16.33
C GLU A 30 -1.95 -18.81 -17.71
N ASN A 31 -1.17 -17.72 -17.79
CA ASN A 31 -0.76 -17.14 -19.08
C ASN A 31 0.56 -16.36 -19.05
N LYS A 32 1.27 -16.32 -17.91
CA LYS A 32 2.54 -15.59 -17.77
C LYS A 32 3.72 -16.54 -17.57
N LYS A 33 3.93 -17.46 -18.52
CA LYS A 33 4.86 -18.61 -18.41
C LYS A 33 6.28 -18.25 -17.96
N LEU A 34 6.78 -17.08 -18.36
CA LEU A 34 8.12 -16.60 -18.01
C LEU A 34 8.23 -16.04 -16.59
N TRP A 35 7.12 -15.77 -15.91
CA TRP A 35 7.15 -15.27 -14.54
C TRP A 35 7.69 -16.34 -13.59
N LEU A 36 8.38 -15.92 -12.52
CA LEU A 36 8.68 -16.83 -11.41
C LEU A 36 7.37 -17.36 -10.79
N PRO A 37 7.31 -18.64 -10.37
CA PRO A 37 6.08 -19.31 -9.91
C PRO A 37 5.31 -18.57 -8.83
N GLU A 38 6.02 -17.88 -7.95
CA GLU A 38 5.53 -17.22 -6.75
C GLU A 38 5.21 -15.73 -6.96
N ILE A 39 5.65 -15.13 -8.07
CA ILE A 39 5.37 -13.72 -8.35
C ILE A 39 3.89 -13.55 -8.68
N PHE A 40 3.20 -12.77 -7.85
CA PHE A 40 1.79 -12.45 -7.99
C PHE A 40 1.56 -11.11 -8.71
N GLN A 41 2.42 -10.11 -8.48
CA GLN A 41 2.32 -8.77 -9.06
C GLN A 41 3.72 -8.14 -9.17
N ILE A 42 3.94 -7.23 -10.12
CA ILE A 42 5.23 -6.52 -10.31
C ILE A 42 5.08 -4.99 -10.35
N GLY A 43 6.20 -4.29 -10.53
CA GLY A 43 6.21 -2.84 -10.73
C GLY A 43 6.06 -2.01 -9.47
N LEU A 44 6.46 -2.55 -8.33
CA LEU A 44 6.51 -1.83 -7.05
C LEU A 44 7.89 -1.24 -6.79
N ARG A 45 7.96 -0.19 -5.97
CA ARG A 45 9.23 0.42 -5.55
C ARG A 45 9.68 -0.12 -4.20
N ASN A 46 8.86 0.15 -3.18
CA ASN A 46 9.13 -0.17 -1.79
C ASN A 46 7.80 -0.19 -1.03
N PRO A 47 7.04 -1.29 -1.13
CA PRO A 47 5.83 -1.46 -0.34
C PRO A 47 6.14 -1.44 1.16
N GLN A 48 5.24 -0.90 1.98
CA GLN A 48 5.44 -0.78 3.43
C GLN A 48 4.33 -1.48 4.23
N GLY A 49 3.07 -1.11 3.98
CA GLY A 49 1.90 -1.75 4.59
C GLY A 49 1.23 -2.69 3.61
N LEU A 50 0.71 -3.81 4.10
CA LEU A 50 -0.10 -4.77 3.36
C LEU A 50 -1.21 -5.28 4.28
N GLU A 51 -2.46 -5.13 3.86
CA GLU A 51 -3.62 -5.43 4.70
C GLU A 51 -4.65 -6.26 3.94
N TYR A 52 -5.12 -7.35 4.55
CA TYR A 52 -6.24 -8.11 4.03
C TYR A 52 -7.55 -7.57 4.58
N SER A 53 -8.41 -7.07 3.69
CA SER A 53 -9.75 -6.59 4.04
C SER A 53 -10.74 -7.76 4.04
N PRO A 54 -11.35 -8.12 5.17
CA PRO A 54 -12.39 -9.14 5.20
C PRO A 54 -13.76 -8.61 4.75
N ILE A 55 -13.88 -7.30 4.52
CA ILE A 55 -15.12 -6.68 4.07
C ILE A 55 -15.38 -7.03 2.60
N ASP A 56 -14.34 -6.94 1.77
CA ASP A 56 -14.41 -7.14 0.32
C ASP A 56 -13.39 -8.15 -0.22
N LYS A 57 -12.63 -8.79 0.68
CA LYS A 57 -11.63 -9.83 0.39
C LYS A 57 -10.46 -9.34 -0.47
N ASN A 58 -10.28 -8.03 -0.59
CA ASN A 58 -9.14 -7.43 -1.27
C ASN A 58 -7.91 -7.36 -0.36
N ILE A 59 -6.73 -7.36 -0.98
CA ILE A 59 -5.48 -7.02 -0.30
C ILE A 59 -5.10 -5.61 -0.70
N TYR A 60 -4.95 -4.74 0.28
CA TYR A 60 -4.53 -3.36 0.12
C TYR A 60 -3.06 -3.20 0.44
N ILE A 61 -2.42 -2.21 -0.18
CA ILE A 61 -0.99 -1.99 -0.02
C ILE A 61 -0.64 -0.51 -0.09
N THR A 62 0.35 -0.10 0.70
CA THR A 62 1.02 1.20 0.56
C THR A 62 2.41 1.00 -0.04
N ASN A 63 2.90 2.01 -0.76
CA ASN A 63 4.23 1.95 -1.35
C ASN A 63 4.87 3.34 -1.37
N HIS A 64 6.13 3.41 -0.93
CA HIS A 64 6.92 4.62 -1.04
C HIS A 64 7.28 4.93 -2.49
N GLY A 65 7.07 6.17 -2.91
CA GLY A 65 7.64 6.78 -4.11
C GLY A 65 9.09 7.24 -3.89
N ALA A 66 9.63 8.00 -4.86
CA ALA A 66 10.96 8.59 -4.75
C ALA A 66 10.89 9.94 -4.01
N LYS A 67 11.24 11.05 -4.67
CA LYS A 67 10.93 12.40 -4.17
C LYS A 67 9.49 12.73 -4.58
N GLY A 68 8.52 12.26 -3.79
CA GLY A 68 7.11 12.24 -4.19
C GLY A 68 6.69 10.90 -4.81
N GLY A 69 5.39 10.69 -4.92
CA GLY A 69 4.79 9.52 -5.57
C GLY A 69 4.57 8.34 -4.63
N ASP A 70 4.43 8.59 -3.32
CA ASP A 70 3.89 7.58 -2.40
C ASP A 70 2.46 7.25 -2.82
N TRP A 71 2.01 6.02 -2.63
CA TRP A 71 0.66 5.65 -3.04
C TRP A 71 0.04 4.53 -2.21
N PHE A 72 -1.29 4.47 -2.25
CA PHE A 72 -2.16 3.47 -1.67
C PHE A 72 -2.97 2.81 -2.81
N GLY A 73 -3.08 1.48 -2.78
CA GLY A 73 -3.74 0.72 -3.84
C GLY A 73 -4.10 -0.71 -3.45
N VAL A 74 -4.45 -1.52 -4.44
CA VAL A 74 -4.86 -2.92 -4.29
C VAL A 74 -3.83 -3.84 -4.93
N VAL A 75 -3.54 -4.98 -4.30
CA VAL A 75 -2.77 -6.05 -4.91
C VAL A 75 -3.67 -6.83 -5.87
N LYS A 76 -3.24 -6.96 -7.13
CA LYS A 76 -3.99 -7.59 -8.22
C LYS A 76 -3.11 -8.58 -8.98
N LYS A 77 -3.68 -9.78 -9.21
CA LYS A 77 -2.99 -10.90 -9.85
C LYS A 77 -2.49 -10.52 -11.25
N GLY A 78 -1.20 -10.75 -11.49
CA GLY A 78 -0.56 -10.59 -12.80
C GLY A 78 -0.44 -9.14 -13.27
N GLU A 79 -0.82 -8.17 -12.44
CA GLU A 79 -0.81 -6.76 -12.79
C GLU A 79 0.56 -6.09 -12.53
N ASN A 80 0.70 -4.85 -12.99
CA ASN A 80 1.95 -4.10 -12.98
C ASN A 80 1.70 -2.64 -12.63
N TYR A 81 2.25 -2.19 -11.51
CA TYR A 81 2.15 -0.80 -11.07
C TYR A 81 3.09 0.15 -11.83
N GLY A 82 4.11 -0.38 -12.51
CA GLY A 82 4.91 0.38 -13.46
C GLY A 82 6.15 1.07 -12.89
N TRP A 83 6.53 0.88 -11.63
CA TRP A 83 7.85 1.35 -11.17
C TRP A 83 8.97 0.65 -11.94
N LYS A 84 9.99 1.32 -12.48
CA LYS A 84 10.31 2.76 -12.51
C LYS A 84 10.05 3.39 -13.90
N VAL A 85 9.11 2.86 -14.67
CA VAL A 85 8.58 3.54 -15.86
C VAL A 85 7.68 4.71 -15.45
N LEU A 86 6.88 4.52 -14.40
CA LEU A 86 6.04 5.52 -13.78
C LEU A 86 6.68 6.08 -12.50
N GLY A 87 6.45 7.36 -12.25
CA GLY A 87 6.85 8.03 -11.00
C GLY A 87 5.68 8.51 -10.14
N TRP A 88 4.44 8.34 -10.60
CA TRP A 88 3.22 8.84 -9.93
C TRP A 88 3.28 10.33 -9.55
N GLY A 89 3.95 11.12 -10.40
CA GLY A 89 4.18 12.55 -10.18
C GLY A 89 5.42 12.87 -9.34
N GLY A 90 6.07 11.85 -8.77
CA GLY A 90 7.37 11.95 -8.12
C GLY A 90 8.52 12.15 -9.11
N LYS A 91 9.66 12.55 -8.55
CA LYS A 91 10.92 12.81 -9.28
C LYS A 91 12.06 12.03 -8.65
N ASN A 92 13.18 11.92 -9.36
CA ASN A 92 14.43 11.48 -8.74
C ASN A 92 14.83 12.50 -7.66
N TYR A 93 15.63 12.08 -6.68
CA TYR A 93 16.04 12.97 -5.58
C TYR A 93 16.84 14.20 -6.07
N ILE A 94 17.58 14.05 -7.17
CA ILE A 94 18.27 15.13 -7.89
C ILE A 94 17.33 16.05 -8.71
N GLY A 95 16.01 15.81 -8.68
CA GLY A 95 15.00 16.66 -9.33
C GLY A 95 14.63 16.29 -10.77
N THR A 96 15.31 15.35 -11.41
CA THR A 96 14.98 14.89 -12.76
C THR A 96 13.68 14.08 -12.79
N LYS A 97 12.96 14.12 -13.92
CA LYS A 97 11.74 13.32 -14.12
C LYS A 97 12.08 11.83 -14.08
N ILE A 98 11.17 11.02 -13.52
CA ILE A 98 11.24 9.56 -13.60
C ILE A 98 10.51 9.07 -14.84
N GLY A 99 9.27 9.50 -14.98
CA GLY A 99 8.39 9.18 -16.09
C GLY A 99 7.05 9.90 -15.89
N PRO A 100 6.02 9.54 -16.67
CA PRO A 100 4.71 10.12 -16.49
C PRO A 100 4.10 9.74 -15.14
N LYS A 101 3.03 10.44 -14.78
CA LYS A 101 2.26 10.18 -13.56
C LYS A 101 1.54 8.83 -13.63
N TRP A 102 0.92 8.55 -14.77
CA TRP A 102 0.29 7.28 -15.09
C TRP A 102 0.07 7.22 -16.60
N THR A 103 0.07 6.01 -17.17
CA THR A 103 -0.30 5.76 -18.57
C THR A 103 -1.16 4.49 -18.65
N PRO A 104 -2.04 4.38 -19.66
CA PRO A 104 -2.81 3.16 -19.90
C PRO A 104 -1.92 1.91 -19.97
N GLY A 105 -2.43 0.78 -19.48
CA GLY A 105 -1.70 -0.49 -19.40
C GLY A 105 -1.03 -0.76 -18.05
N TYR A 106 -0.96 0.23 -17.15
CA TYR A 106 -0.48 0.05 -15.78
C TYR A 106 -1.61 0.14 -14.75
N THR A 107 -1.46 -0.56 -13.64
CA THR A 107 -2.38 -0.48 -12.50
C THR A 107 -2.38 0.94 -11.94
N LYS A 108 -3.59 1.48 -11.74
CA LYS A 108 -3.78 2.80 -11.14
C LYS A 108 -3.89 2.66 -9.62
N PRO A 109 -3.11 3.41 -8.83
CA PRO A 109 -3.33 3.46 -7.38
C PRO A 109 -4.67 4.14 -7.06
N ILE A 110 -5.22 3.83 -5.89
CA ILE A 110 -6.43 4.49 -5.37
C ILE A 110 -6.11 5.95 -5.09
N HIS A 111 -4.99 6.21 -4.39
CA HIS A 111 -4.54 7.55 -4.05
C HIS A 111 -3.01 7.63 -4.05
N TYR A 112 -2.45 8.82 -4.30
CA TYR A 112 -1.01 9.06 -4.26
C TYR A 112 -0.69 10.46 -3.76
N TRP A 113 0.48 10.63 -3.14
CA TRP A 113 0.93 11.86 -2.53
C TRP A 113 2.17 12.43 -3.22
N VAL A 114 2.07 13.70 -3.63
CA VAL A 114 3.19 14.51 -4.11
C VAL A 114 3.08 15.88 -3.40
N PRO A 115 3.95 16.20 -2.43
CA PRO A 115 5.12 15.45 -1.98
C PRO A 115 4.78 14.14 -1.24
N SER A 116 5.76 13.23 -1.14
CA SER A 116 5.64 11.98 -0.36
C SER A 116 5.44 12.30 1.11
N ILE A 117 4.49 11.60 1.74
CA ILE A 117 4.23 11.64 3.18
C ILE A 117 5.13 10.69 3.97
N GLY A 118 5.93 9.86 3.27
CA GLY A 118 6.65 8.75 3.88
C GLY A 118 5.65 7.69 4.34
N ILE A 119 4.76 7.27 3.45
CA ILE A 119 3.67 6.35 3.76
C ILE A 119 4.18 5.04 4.39
N SER A 120 3.56 4.59 5.47
CA SER A 120 3.93 3.37 6.20
C SER A 120 2.79 2.35 6.20
N SER A 121 2.42 1.80 7.35
CA SER A 121 1.38 0.77 7.46
C SER A 121 -0.03 1.32 7.24
N LEU A 122 -0.97 0.40 7.01
CA LEU A 122 -2.39 0.69 6.83
C LEU A 122 -3.25 -0.39 7.49
N ILE A 123 -4.48 -0.03 7.87
CA ILE A 123 -5.56 -1.00 8.11
C ILE A 123 -6.82 -0.59 7.35
N ILE A 124 -7.68 -1.55 7.05
CA ILE A 124 -9.07 -1.26 6.69
C ILE A 124 -9.89 -1.35 7.97
N TYR A 125 -10.38 -0.20 8.44
CA TYR A 125 -10.99 -0.14 9.76
C TYR A 125 -12.28 -0.96 9.82
N ARG A 126 -12.40 -1.75 10.89
CA ARG A 126 -13.67 -2.31 11.35
C ARG A 126 -13.77 -2.24 12.87
N GLY A 127 -14.87 -1.73 13.40
CA GLY A 127 -15.03 -1.63 14.84
C GLY A 127 -16.23 -0.81 15.29
N LYS A 128 -16.44 -0.83 16.61
CA LYS A 128 -17.56 -0.15 17.26
C LYS A 128 -17.19 1.22 17.82
N GLU A 129 -15.91 1.49 18.05
CA GLU A 129 -15.45 2.74 18.68
C GLU A 129 -15.55 3.92 17.71
N PHE A 130 -15.11 3.73 16.47
CA PHE A 130 -15.18 4.73 15.39
C PHE A 130 -16.09 4.23 14.25
N LYS A 131 -17.39 4.05 14.52
CA LYS A 131 -18.30 3.39 13.57
C LYS A 131 -18.34 4.04 12.19
N GLU A 132 -18.19 5.35 12.16
CA GLU A 132 -18.13 6.20 10.96
C GLU A 132 -16.88 5.96 10.10
N TRP A 133 -15.89 5.21 10.61
CA TRP A 133 -14.68 4.84 9.88
C TRP A 133 -14.76 3.46 9.24
N ASN A 134 -15.77 2.63 9.52
CA ASN A 134 -15.87 1.27 8.97
C ASN A 134 -15.74 1.26 7.43
N GLY A 135 -14.87 0.39 6.91
CA GLY A 135 -14.59 0.26 5.47
C GLY A 135 -13.58 1.26 4.90
N ASN A 136 -13.17 2.28 5.67
CA ASN A 136 -12.15 3.23 5.24
C ASN A 136 -10.75 2.71 5.56
N ALA A 137 -9.76 3.19 4.81
CA ALA A 137 -8.37 2.92 5.13
C ALA A 137 -7.88 3.94 6.17
N LEU A 138 -7.21 3.47 7.21
CA LEU A 138 -6.39 4.30 8.09
C LEU A 138 -4.93 4.08 7.74
N ILE A 139 -4.26 5.15 7.35
CA ILE A 139 -2.90 5.12 6.81
C ILE A 139 -1.99 5.95 7.70
N THR A 140 -0.86 5.36 8.05
CA THR A 140 0.18 6.00 8.86
C THR A 140 1.25 6.61 7.97
N SER A 141 1.98 7.59 8.53
CA SER A 141 3.09 8.23 7.83
C SER A 141 4.30 8.45 8.72
N LEU A 142 5.46 8.23 8.13
CA LEU A 142 6.77 8.40 8.72
C LEU A 142 7.26 9.84 8.59
N LYS A 143 7.26 10.40 7.38
CA LYS A 143 7.84 11.73 7.14
C LYS A 143 6.87 12.83 7.56
N ASP A 144 5.59 12.65 7.27
CA ASP A 144 4.56 13.64 7.59
C ASP A 144 4.00 13.48 9.01
N GLN A 145 4.34 12.41 9.73
CA GLN A 145 3.98 12.20 11.15
C GLN A 145 2.48 12.30 11.42
N SER A 146 1.68 11.65 10.57
CA SER A 146 0.23 11.80 10.52
C SER A 146 -0.50 10.46 10.48
N LEU A 147 -1.65 10.39 11.14
CA LEU A 147 -2.67 9.38 10.86
C LEU A 147 -3.72 9.99 9.92
N ARG A 148 -3.99 9.33 8.80
CA ARG A 148 -4.92 9.80 7.77
C ARG A 148 -6.00 8.75 7.52
N ARG A 149 -7.23 9.21 7.32
CA ARG A 149 -8.37 8.38 6.90
C ARG A 149 -8.65 8.61 5.43
N ILE A 150 -8.61 7.54 4.64
CA ILE A 150 -8.96 7.54 3.23
C ILE A 150 -10.32 6.90 3.07
N VAL A 151 -11.28 7.69 2.60
CA VAL A 151 -12.59 7.22 2.16
C VAL A 151 -12.50 6.89 0.69
N PHE A 152 -12.86 5.66 0.33
CA PHE A 152 -12.83 5.15 -1.03
C PHE A 152 -13.96 4.14 -1.22
N GLU A 153 -14.41 3.96 -2.46
CA GLU A 153 -15.46 3.03 -2.83
C GLU A 153 -15.12 2.40 -4.18
N ASN A 154 -15.34 1.09 -4.35
CA ASN A 154 -15.01 0.37 -5.59
C ASN A 154 -13.57 0.64 -6.07
N ASN A 155 -12.63 0.72 -5.13
CA ASN A 155 -11.23 1.08 -5.37
C ASN A 155 -11.03 2.45 -6.06
N GLN A 156 -11.95 3.39 -5.87
CA GLN A 156 -11.85 4.79 -6.27
C GLN A 156 -11.78 5.69 -5.05
N PHE A 157 -10.82 6.60 -5.04
CA PHE A 157 -10.68 7.61 -3.98
C PHE A 157 -11.87 8.57 -3.95
N ILE A 158 -12.39 8.84 -2.76
CA ILE A 158 -13.47 9.82 -2.53
C ILE A 158 -12.91 11.05 -1.81
N LYS A 159 -12.36 10.85 -0.60
CA LYS A 159 -11.79 11.93 0.20
C LYS A 159 -10.74 11.44 1.18
N GLU A 160 -9.94 12.39 1.66
CA GLU A 160 -8.94 12.20 2.69
C GLU A 160 -9.22 13.14 3.86
N GLU A 161 -9.02 12.63 5.07
CA GLU A 161 -9.06 13.40 6.31
C GLU A 161 -7.80 13.13 7.12
N ILE A 162 -7.15 14.19 7.62
CA ILE A 162 -6.03 14.06 8.56
C ILE A 162 -6.64 13.94 9.96
N ILE A 163 -6.52 12.78 10.58
CA ILE A 163 -7.04 12.53 11.93
C ILE A 163 -6.19 13.27 12.96
N PHE A 164 -4.87 13.17 12.83
CA PHE A 164 -3.93 14.03 13.53
C PHE A 164 -2.60 14.10 12.79
N LYS A 165 -1.80 15.10 13.13
CA LYS A 165 -0.45 15.33 12.64
C LYS A 165 0.45 15.86 13.76
N ASP A 166 1.73 15.50 13.74
CA ASP A 166 2.78 16.01 14.63
C ASP A 166 2.47 15.81 16.13
N LYS A 167 1.75 14.74 16.48
CA LYS A 167 1.37 14.43 17.88
C LYS A 167 2.22 13.35 18.55
N ILE A 168 2.61 12.31 17.82
CA ILE A 168 3.27 11.12 18.37
C ILE A 168 4.57 10.75 17.63
N GLY A 169 5.11 11.69 16.85
CA GLY A 169 6.29 11.47 16.02
C GLY A 169 6.01 10.64 14.76
N ARG A 170 7.05 9.99 14.24
CA ARG A 170 6.96 9.09 13.09
C ARG A 170 6.11 7.88 13.44
N ILE A 171 5.11 7.55 12.64
CA ILE A 171 4.24 6.40 12.90
C ILE A 171 4.67 5.28 11.97
N ARG A 172 5.18 4.18 12.53
CA ARG A 172 5.66 3.02 11.78
C ARG A 172 4.52 2.07 11.43
N ASP A 173 3.69 1.76 12.40
CA ASP A 173 2.69 0.70 12.27
C ASP A 173 1.33 1.07 12.85
N ILE A 174 0.30 0.40 12.37
CA ILE A 174 -1.08 0.50 12.85
C ILE A 174 -1.68 -0.89 12.86
N GLU A 175 -2.29 -1.26 13.98
CA GLU A 175 -2.93 -2.56 14.15
C GLU A 175 -4.32 -2.42 14.75
N LEU A 176 -5.21 -3.30 14.32
CA LEU A 176 -6.58 -3.37 14.78
C LEU A 176 -6.77 -4.60 15.66
N ASN A 177 -7.20 -4.42 16.90
CA ASN A 177 -7.60 -5.55 17.72
C ASN A 177 -8.85 -6.23 17.10
N PRO A 178 -8.78 -7.51 16.70
CA PRO A 178 -9.84 -8.14 15.92
C PRO A 178 -11.12 -8.40 16.73
N ILE A 179 -11.05 -8.39 18.07
CA ILE A 179 -12.19 -8.69 18.96
C ILE A 179 -12.98 -7.42 19.29
N ASN A 180 -12.29 -6.35 19.68
CA ASN A 180 -12.94 -5.14 20.20
C ASN A 180 -12.84 -3.92 19.26
N GLY A 181 -12.03 -3.99 18.19
CA GLY A 181 -11.87 -2.91 17.22
C GLY A 181 -11.07 -1.70 17.73
N LYS A 182 -10.32 -1.85 18.83
CA LYS A 182 -9.35 -0.85 19.30
C LYS A 182 -8.18 -0.76 18.33
N ILE A 183 -7.72 0.47 18.10
CA ILE A 183 -6.59 0.76 17.22
C ILE A 183 -5.34 0.99 18.07
N PHE A 184 -4.25 0.34 17.69
CA PHE A 184 -2.92 0.54 18.25
C PHE A 184 -1.99 1.12 17.19
N LEU A 185 -1.11 2.04 17.58
CA LEU A 185 -0.15 2.69 16.70
C LEU A 185 1.25 2.53 17.28
N LEU A 186 2.20 2.08 16.45
CA LEU A 186 3.61 2.11 16.81
C LEU A 186 4.21 3.45 16.37
N GLY A 187 4.34 4.36 17.33
CA GLY A 187 5.05 5.63 17.15
C GLY A 187 6.56 5.47 17.32
N GLU A 188 7.30 6.56 17.12
CA GLU A 188 8.77 6.55 17.12
C GLU A 188 9.37 6.08 18.46
N HIS A 189 8.69 6.36 19.58
CA HIS A 189 9.20 6.09 20.93
C HIS A 189 8.27 5.23 21.79
N ALA A 190 7.04 4.95 21.33
CA ALA A 190 6.03 4.30 22.16
C ALA A 190 4.93 3.61 21.36
N LEU A 191 4.26 2.65 22.00
CA LEU A 191 2.99 2.10 21.58
C LEU A 191 1.85 2.98 22.08
N TRP A 192 0.97 3.40 21.16
CA TRP A 192 -0.19 4.22 21.47
C TRP A 192 -1.47 3.43 21.23
N LYS A 193 -2.49 3.73 22.04
CA LYS A 193 -3.86 3.28 21.79
C LYS A 193 -4.69 4.49 21.40
N LEU A 194 -5.33 4.45 20.24
CA LEU A 194 -6.25 5.49 19.82
C LEU A 194 -7.64 5.22 20.42
N SER A 195 -8.23 6.24 21.04
CA SER A 195 -9.58 6.20 21.58
C SER A 195 -10.36 7.47 21.24
N LYS A 196 -11.69 7.38 21.30
CA LYS A 196 -12.59 8.52 21.06
C LYS A 196 -12.47 9.61 22.12
#